data_AF-A0A6J3JKY8-F1
#
_entry.id   AF-A0A6J3JKY8-F1
#
_cell.length_a   1.000
_cell.length_b   1.000
_cell.length_c   1.000
_cell.angle_alpha   90.00
_cell.angle_beta   90.00
_cell.angle_gamma   90.00
#
_symmetry.space_group_name_H-M   'P 1'
#
loop_
_entity.id
_entity.type
_entity.pdbx_description
1 polymer ?
#
loop_
_entity_poly.entity_id
_entity_poly.type
_entity_poly.pdbx_seq_one_letter_code
_entity_poly.pdbx_strand_id
1 'polypeptide(L)'
;MWTRYQILIFSYLTTEIWMEKQYLSQREVDLEAYFTRNHTILEGTRFKRSVFQGRYCRNFGCCEDRDDGCVTEFYEANALCYCDKFCDRENSDCCPDYKSFCREEKEWDPHRQPWYPEGSWTAQNYSQFWGMTLEDGFKFRLGTLPPSPMLLSMNEMTASLPATADLPEFFVASYKWPGWTHGPLDQKNCAASWAFSTASVAADRIAIQSKGRYTANLSPQNLISCCAKNRHGCNSGSIDRAWWYLRKRGLVSHACYPLFKDQNATNSGCAMASRSDGRGKRHATKPCPNNVEKSNRIYQCSPPYRVSSSEAEIMKEIMQNGPVQAIMKVHEDFFHYKTGIYRHVTSTNNESEKFQKLQTHAVKLTGWGTLRGAQGRKEKFWIAANSWGKSWGENGYFRILRGVNESDIEKLIIAAWGQLTSSDEP
;
A
#
# COMPACT_ATOMS: atom_id res chain seq x y z
N MET A 1 18.61 50.18 43.35
CA MET A 1 17.50 49.30 42.88
C MET A 1 17.94 48.35 41.74
N TRP A 2 19.22 47.97 41.67
CA TRP A 2 19.76 47.07 40.64
C TRP A 2 20.47 45.82 41.22
N THR A 3 20.57 45.72 42.54
CA THR A 3 21.16 44.57 43.26
C THR A 3 20.12 43.61 43.85
N ARG A 4 18.81 43.94 43.76
CA ARG A 4 17.72 43.03 44.18
C ARG A 4 17.13 42.19 43.04
N TYR A 5 17.44 42.52 41.78
CA TYR A 5 16.91 41.78 40.61
C TYR A 5 17.78 40.58 40.20
N GLN A 6 19.06 40.54 40.57
CA GLN A 6 19.93 39.40 40.28
C GLN A 6 19.77 38.22 41.25
N ILE A 7 19.25 38.46 42.46
CA ILE A 7 19.05 37.42 43.47
C ILE A 7 17.81 36.56 43.17
N LEU A 8 16.82 37.11 42.45
CA LEU A 8 15.61 36.37 42.03
C LEU A 8 15.78 35.54 40.75
N ILE A 9 16.81 35.83 39.93
CA ILE A 9 17.11 35.04 38.73
C ILE A 9 17.96 33.81 39.08
N PHE A 10 18.85 33.91 40.07
CA PHE A 10 19.64 32.77 40.54
C PHE A 10 18.84 31.73 41.32
N SER A 11 17.75 32.11 42.00
CA SER A 11 16.89 31.14 42.71
C SER A 11 15.98 30.32 41.81
N TYR A 12 15.69 30.78 40.58
CA TYR A 12 14.84 30.07 39.61
C TYR A 12 15.64 29.06 38.76
N LEU A 13 16.94 29.32 38.55
CA LEU A 13 17.84 28.43 37.79
C LEU A 13 18.35 27.24 38.60
N THR A 14 18.36 27.29 39.93
CA THR A 14 18.81 26.18 40.78
C THR A 14 17.74 25.12 41.04
N THR A 15 16.46 25.40 40.78
CA THR A 15 15.37 24.40 40.89
C THR A 15 15.17 23.59 39.61
N GLU A 16 15.53 24.13 38.44
CA GLU A 16 15.42 23.39 37.16
C GLU A 16 16.59 22.41 36.95
N ILE A 17 17.81 22.75 37.39
CA ILE A 17 18.98 21.86 37.26
C ILE A 17 18.92 20.66 38.23
N TRP A 18 18.13 20.73 39.31
CA TRP A 18 17.97 19.63 40.26
C TRP A 18 16.88 18.61 39.87
N MET A 19 15.93 18.98 38.99
CA MET A 19 14.95 18.05 38.41
C MET A 19 15.49 17.29 37.20
N GLU A 20 16.48 17.86 36.49
CA GLU A 20 17.07 17.23 35.30
C GLU A 20 18.08 16.11 35.65
N LYS A 21 18.68 16.14 36.86
CA LYS A 21 19.64 15.12 37.31
C LYS A 21 19.04 13.88 37.98
N GLN A 22 17.75 13.86 38.27
CA GLN A 22 17.07 12.66 38.81
C GLN A 22 16.28 11.87 37.75
N TYR A 23 16.08 12.42 36.54
CA TYR A 23 15.40 11.73 35.44
C TYR A 23 16.35 11.00 34.47
N LEU A 24 17.66 11.31 34.50
CA LEU A 24 18.68 10.75 33.62
C LEU A 24 19.49 9.59 34.24
N SER A 25 18.95 8.87 35.22
CA SER A 25 19.63 7.75 35.90
C SER A 25 18.98 6.37 35.69
N GLN A 26 17.94 6.24 34.84
CA GLN A 26 17.36 4.93 34.52
C GLN A 26 16.99 4.84 33.04
N ARG A 27 17.97 4.45 32.22
CA ARG A 27 17.86 3.52 31.07
C ARG A 27 19.16 3.60 30.24
N GLU A 28 20.24 3.06 30.78
CA GLU A 28 21.15 2.29 29.92
C GLU A 28 20.43 0.97 29.67
N VAL A 29 19.97 0.76 28.43
CA VAL A 29 19.55 -0.56 27.96
C VAL A 29 20.51 -0.90 26.83
N ASP A 30 21.41 -1.82 27.14
CA ASP A 30 22.34 -2.47 26.23
C ASP A 30 21.59 -3.01 25.00
N LEU A 31 22.05 -2.64 23.81
CA LEU A 31 21.39 -2.92 22.53
C LEU A 31 21.86 -4.22 21.86
N GLU A 32 22.54 -5.11 22.61
CA GLU A 32 23.10 -6.38 22.10
C GLU A 32 22.50 -7.67 22.69
N ALA A 33 21.41 -7.61 23.46
CA ALA A 33 20.87 -8.79 24.17
C ALA A 33 19.43 -9.22 23.83
N TYR A 34 18.83 -8.82 22.69
CA TYR A 34 17.50 -9.29 22.28
C TYR A 34 17.54 -10.37 21.20
N PHE A 35 18.18 -11.48 21.53
CA PHE A 35 17.96 -12.77 20.86
C PHE A 35 17.76 -13.87 21.90
N THR A 36 16.66 -13.84 22.65
CA THR A 36 16.07 -15.05 23.25
C THR A 36 14.65 -14.81 23.75
N ARG A 37 13.72 -15.58 23.17
CA ARG A 37 12.43 -16.11 23.67
C ARG A 37 11.59 -15.36 24.73
N ASN A 38 10.30 -15.30 24.37
CA ASN A 38 9.08 -15.42 25.18
C ASN A 38 8.52 -14.19 25.92
N HIS A 39 7.27 -13.88 25.54
CA HIS A 39 6.24 -13.10 26.23
C HIS A 39 6.44 -11.58 26.38
N THR A 40 5.67 -10.82 25.59
CA THR A 40 4.62 -9.91 26.11
C THR A 40 3.70 -9.42 24.97
N ILE A 41 2.76 -10.29 24.56
CA ILE A 41 1.53 -9.94 23.82
C ILE A 41 0.45 -9.65 24.88
N LEU A 42 0.57 -8.57 25.65
CA LEU A 42 -0.43 -8.27 26.70
C LEU A 42 -0.85 -6.80 26.78
N GLU A 43 -0.09 -5.86 26.21
CA GLU A 43 -0.48 -4.45 26.24
C GLU A 43 -1.29 -3.99 25.01
N GLY A 44 -1.10 -4.64 23.85
CA GLY A 44 -1.87 -4.35 22.62
C GLY A 44 -3.31 -4.86 22.63
N THR A 45 -3.67 -5.74 23.56
CA THR A 45 -5.01 -6.34 23.66
C THR A 45 -6.01 -5.40 24.35
N ARG A 46 -5.55 -4.46 25.20
CA ARG A 46 -6.45 -3.60 25.97
C ARG A 46 -7.16 -2.54 25.13
N PHE A 47 -6.52 -2.05 24.06
CA PHE A 47 -7.12 -1.08 23.13
C PHE A 47 -7.96 -1.76 22.04
N LYS A 48 -7.60 -2.99 21.62
CA LYS A 48 -8.42 -3.80 20.70
C LYS A 48 -9.73 -4.30 21.34
N ARG A 49 -9.78 -4.44 22.67
CA ARG A 49 -10.97 -4.86 23.44
C ARG A 49 -12.20 -3.97 23.28
N SER A 50 -12.06 -2.67 22.97
CA SER A 50 -13.22 -1.75 22.95
C SER A 50 -13.86 -1.55 21.57
N VAL A 51 -13.20 -1.93 20.47
CA VAL A 51 -13.67 -1.60 19.10
C VAL A 51 -14.49 -2.73 18.48
N PHE A 52 -14.28 -3.98 18.89
CA PHE A 52 -14.86 -5.17 18.23
C PHE A 52 -15.73 -6.06 19.13
N GLN A 53 -16.13 -5.59 20.32
CA GLN A 53 -17.09 -6.31 21.15
C GLN A 53 -18.41 -6.55 20.38
N GLY A 54 -18.69 -7.83 20.07
CA GLY A 54 -20.06 -8.34 20.02
C GLY A 54 -20.82 -8.31 18.70
N ARG A 55 -20.18 -8.21 17.51
CA ARG A 55 -20.96 -8.29 16.24
C ARG A 55 -21.30 -9.71 15.78
N TYR A 56 -20.44 -10.70 16.05
CA TYR A 56 -20.66 -12.06 15.56
C TYR A 56 -21.83 -12.76 16.28
N CYS A 57 -21.87 -12.72 17.61
CA CYS A 57 -22.89 -13.39 18.41
C CYS A 57 -24.31 -12.80 18.32
N ARG A 58 -24.50 -11.64 17.69
CA ARG A 58 -25.80 -10.97 17.68
C ARG A 58 -26.84 -11.70 16.83
N ASN A 59 -26.42 -12.46 15.82
CA ASN A 59 -27.33 -13.11 14.88
C ASN A 59 -27.57 -14.60 15.17
N PHE A 60 -26.64 -15.29 15.83
CA PHE A 60 -26.68 -16.76 15.99
C PHE A 60 -26.49 -17.24 17.44
N GLY A 61 -26.41 -16.34 18.42
CA GLY A 61 -25.96 -16.69 19.78
C GLY A 61 -24.43 -16.77 19.87
N CYS A 62 -23.88 -16.74 21.07
CA CYS A 62 -22.44 -17.01 21.26
C CYS A 62 -22.22 -18.52 21.41
N CYS A 63 -21.08 -19.02 20.90
CA CYS A 63 -20.61 -20.37 21.24
C CYS A 63 -20.46 -20.52 22.75
N GLU A 64 -20.82 -21.69 23.27
CA GLU A 64 -20.48 -22.07 24.63
C GLU A 64 -18.95 -22.14 24.78
N ASP A 65 -18.42 -21.72 25.94
CA ASP A 65 -16.99 -21.75 26.28
C ASP A 65 -16.03 -20.91 25.39
N ARG A 66 -16.54 -19.86 24.74
CA ARG A 66 -15.73 -18.85 24.02
C ARG A 66 -14.67 -18.20 24.91
N ASP A 67 -13.39 -18.27 24.51
CA ASP A 67 -12.30 -17.54 25.15
C ASP A 67 -12.01 -16.20 24.45
N ASP A 68 -12.49 -15.10 25.05
CA ASP A 68 -12.23 -13.74 24.58
C ASP A 68 -10.76 -13.31 24.68
N GLY A 69 -9.92 -14.08 25.38
CA GLY A 69 -8.48 -13.88 25.48
C GLY A 69 -7.68 -14.45 24.30
N CYS A 70 -8.27 -15.38 23.55
CA CYS A 70 -7.64 -16.10 22.45
C CYS A 70 -8.34 -15.73 21.13
N VAL A 71 -7.75 -14.80 20.37
CA VAL A 71 -8.33 -14.29 19.12
C VAL A 71 -7.31 -14.23 17.99
N THR A 72 -7.77 -14.51 16.77
CA THR A 72 -6.99 -14.35 15.54
C THR A 72 -7.80 -13.62 14.47
N GLU A 73 -7.13 -12.82 13.65
CA GLU A 73 -7.76 -12.10 12.54
C GLU A 73 -7.81 -13.02 11.31
N PHE A 74 -9.02 -13.30 10.81
CA PHE A 74 -9.22 -14.04 9.57
C PHE A 74 -9.32 -13.05 8.41
N TYR A 75 -8.18 -12.82 7.75
CA TYR A 75 -8.00 -11.79 6.72
C TYR A 75 -8.88 -12.00 5.48
N GLU A 76 -9.32 -13.22 5.21
CA GLU A 76 -10.15 -13.55 4.03
C GLU A 76 -11.60 -13.07 4.18
N ALA A 77 -12.16 -13.10 5.39
CA ALA A 77 -13.53 -12.63 5.66
C ALA A 77 -13.60 -11.30 6.42
N ASN A 78 -12.46 -10.68 6.75
CA ASN A 78 -12.38 -9.50 7.63
C ASN A 78 -13.14 -9.74 8.95
N ALA A 79 -12.95 -10.93 9.52
CA ALA A 79 -13.59 -11.39 10.75
C ALA A 79 -12.55 -11.66 11.84
N LEU A 80 -12.96 -11.52 13.10
CA LEU A 80 -12.19 -11.95 14.27
C LEU A 80 -12.70 -13.33 14.68
N CYS A 81 -11.81 -14.32 14.64
CA CYS A 81 -12.08 -15.67 15.13
C CYS A 81 -11.63 -15.77 16.59
N TYR A 82 -12.48 -16.36 17.42
CA TYR A 82 -12.22 -16.62 18.83
C TYR A 82 -11.93 -18.10 18.99
N CYS A 83 -11.05 -18.46 19.92
CA CYS A 83 -10.85 -19.85 20.28
C CYS A 83 -12.03 -20.31 21.13
N ASP A 84 -12.56 -21.50 20.86
CA ASP A 84 -13.44 -22.22 21.75
C ASP A 84 -12.86 -23.61 22.08
N LYS A 85 -13.58 -24.40 22.89
CA LYS A 85 -13.10 -25.68 23.41
C LYS A 85 -13.38 -26.89 22.52
N PHE A 86 -13.95 -26.76 21.33
CA PHE A 86 -14.56 -27.91 20.63
C PHE A 86 -14.06 -28.13 19.18
N CYS A 87 -12.79 -28.50 19.03
CA CYS A 87 -12.14 -28.82 17.74
C CYS A 87 -12.74 -29.99 16.91
N ASP A 88 -13.81 -30.64 17.37
CA ASP A 88 -14.32 -31.92 16.83
C ASP A 88 -15.79 -31.89 16.36
N ARG A 89 -16.39 -30.70 16.19
CA ARG A 89 -17.74 -30.59 15.63
C ARG A 89 -17.70 -30.49 14.10
N GLU A 90 -18.42 -31.39 13.43
CA GLU A 90 -18.48 -31.42 11.95
C GLU A 90 -19.64 -30.61 11.35
N ASN A 91 -20.55 -30.09 12.18
CA ASN A 91 -21.70 -29.34 11.69
C ASN A 91 -21.81 -27.99 12.40
N SER A 92 -21.63 -26.94 11.60
CA SER A 92 -21.85 -25.51 11.89
C SER A 92 -21.09 -24.97 13.10
N ASP A 93 -19.89 -24.39 12.86
CA ASP A 93 -19.25 -23.54 13.86
C ASP A 93 -18.82 -22.17 13.32
N CYS A 94 -18.63 -21.29 14.29
CA CYS A 94 -18.60 -19.85 14.26
C CYS A 94 -17.27 -19.23 13.80
N CYS A 95 -16.30 -20.06 13.49
CA CYS A 95 -15.21 -19.83 12.57
C CYS A 95 -14.75 -21.23 12.13
N PRO A 96 -14.17 -21.39 10.92
CA PRO A 96 -13.58 -22.67 10.57
C PRO A 96 -12.35 -22.91 11.44
N ASP A 97 -12.47 -23.80 12.42
CA ASP A 97 -11.34 -24.23 13.23
C ASP A 97 -10.30 -24.93 12.37
N TYR A 98 -9.08 -24.41 12.39
CA TYR A 98 -7.94 -25.16 11.89
C TYR A 98 -7.62 -26.26 12.91
N LYS A 99 -8.14 -27.46 12.65
CA LYS A 99 -8.04 -28.66 13.49
C LYS A 99 -6.61 -28.95 13.98
N SER A 100 -5.61 -28.60 13.17
CA SER A 100 -4.18 -28.72 13.46
C SER A 100 -3.66 -27.75 14.53
N PHE A 101 -4.20 -26.52 14.59
CA PHE A 101 -3.86 -25.54 15.62
C PHE A 101 -4.53 -25.89 16.96
N CYS A 102 -5.74 -26.43 16.86
CA CYS A 102 -6.63 -26.71 17.97
C CYS A 102 -6.19 -27.96 18.79
N ARG A 103 -5.48 -28.91 18.17
CA ARG A 103 -5.05 -30.17 18.80
C ARG A 103 -3.59 -30.21 19.28
N GLU A 104 -2.87 -29.08 19.21
CA GLU A 104 -1.43 -29.01 19.52
C GLU A 104 -0.62 -30.18 18.92
N GLU A 105 -0.98 -30.62 17.71
CA GLU A 105 -0.23 -31.68 17.05
C GLU A 105 1.19 -31.17 16.76
N LYS A 106 2.16 -31.73 17.49
CA LYS A 106 3.56 -31.41 17.34
C LYS A 106 4.01 -31.71 15.92
N GLU A 107 4.73 -30.73 15.39
CA GLU A 107 5.45 -30.78 14.12
C GLU A 107 4.54 -31.02 12.91
N TRP A 108 4.33 -29.94 12.16
CA TRP A 108 4.32 -30.06 10.72
C TRP A 108 5.46 -31.00 10.29
N ASP A 109 5.13 -32.19 9.76
CA ASP A 109 5.97 -32.77 8.71
C ASP A 109 6.07 -31.65 7.66
N PRO A 110 7.25 -31.07 7.40
CA PRO A 110 7.37 -30.02 6.41
C PRO A 110 6.72 -30.56 5.15
N HIS A 111 5.61 -29.94 4.74
CA HIS A 111 4.79 -30.43 3.64
C HIS A 111 5.69 -31.02 2.56
N ARG A 112 5.72 -32.36 2.46
CA ARG A 112 6.57 -33.06 1.50
C ARG A 112 6.11 -32.86 0.05
N GLN A 113 5.13 -31.99 -0.15
CA GLN A 113 4.81 -31.43 -1.44
C GLN A 113 4.84 -29.90 -1.33
N PRO A 114 5.74 -29.23 -2.06
CA PRO A 114 5.77 -27.77 -2.14
C PRO A 114 4.37 -27.24 -2.47
N TRP A 115 3.90 -26.21 -1.77
CA TRP A 115 2.71 -25.43 -2.14
C TRP A 115 2.97 -24.56 -3.38
N TYR A 116 3.74 -25.07 -4.34
CA TYR A 116 4.14 -24.36 -5.53
C TYR A 116 4.19 -25.43 -6.63
N PRO A 117 3.20 -25.45 -7.55
CA PRO A 117 3.32 -26.32 -8.72
C PRO A 117 4.63 -25.97 -9.42
N GLU A 118 5.40 -27.00 -9.78
CA GLU A 118 6.54 -26.86 -10.68
C GLU A 118 6.07 -26.14 -11.96
N GLY A 119 6.49 -24.90 -12.16
CA GLY A 119 6.14 -24.18 -13.39
C GLY A 119 6.13 -22.66 -13.25
N SER A 120 6.17 -22.02 -14.43
CA SER A 120 5.81 -20.61 -14.65
C SER A 120 4.44 -20.28 -14.02
N TRP A 121 4.15 -18.99 -13.84
CA TRP A 121 2.86 -18.50 -13.30
C TRP A 121 1.63 -19.23 -13.86
N THR A 122 0.57 -19.33 -13.06
CA THR A 122 -0.69 -19.97 -13.46
C THR A 122 -1.75 -18.96 -13.85
N ALA A 123 -2.62 -19.37 -14.77
CA ALA A 123 -3.70 -18.57 -15.31
C ALA A 123 -5.08 -19.00 -14.78
N GLN A 124 -6.02 -18.07 -14.67
CA GLN A 124 -7.43 -18.31 -14.40
C GLN A 124 -8.31 -17.27 -15.12
N ASN A 125 -9.53 -17.70 -15.44
CA ASN A 125 -10.59 -16.81 -15.92
C ASN A 125 -11.27 -16.07 -14.76
N TYR A 126 -11.44 -14.76 -14.91
CA TYR A 126 -12.15 -13.91 -13.94
C TYR A 126 -13.50 -13.47 -14.47
N SER A 127 -14.55 -13.64 -13.67
CA SER A 127 -15.92 -13.22 -14.03
C SER A 127 -16.05 -11.73 -14.29
N GLN A 128 -15.19 -10.91 -13.67
CA GLN A 128 -15.16 -9.45 -13.90
C GLN A 128 -14.72 -9.03 -15.31
N PHE A 129 -14.27 -9.98 -16.13
CA PHE A 129 -13.92 -9.77 -17.56
C PHE A 129 -14.88 -10.48 -18.52
N TRP A 130 -15.90 -11.19 -18.02
CA TRP A 130 -16.85 -11.88 -18.91
C TRP A 130 -17.63 -10.89 -19.78
N GLY A 131 -17.73 -11.21 -21.07
CA GLY A 131 -18.40 -10.36 -22.06
C GLY A 131 -17.58 -9.15 -22.54
N MET A 132 -16.33 -8.98 -22.05
CA MET A 132 -15.41 -7.95 -22.55
C MET A 132 -14.52 -8.50 -23.66
N THR A 133 -14.27 -7.70 -24.69
CA THR A 133 -13.20 -8.00 -25.65
C THR A 133 -11.82 -7.70 -25.05
N LEU A 134 -10.75 -8.22 -25.65
CA LEU A 134 -9.38 -7.85 -25.25
C LEU A 134 -9.13 -6.34 -25.38
N GLU A 135 -9.69 -5.71 -26.42
CA GLU A 135 -9.63 -4.26 -26.63
C GLU A 135 -10.34 -3.50 -25.50
N ASP A 136 -11.51 -3.98 -25.05
CA ASP A 136 -12.20 -3.43 -23.88
C ASP A 136 -11.36 -3.57 -22.61
N GLY A 137 -10.72 -4.73 -22.43
CA GLY A 137 -9.78 -4.97 -21.33
C GLY A 137 -8.68 -3.92 -21.30
N PHE A 138 -7.98 -3.73 -22.42
CA PHE A 138 -6.94 -2.71 -22.54
C PHE A 138 -7.48 -1.30 -22.30
N LYS A 139 -8.64 -0.97 -22.89
CA LYS A 139 -9.24 0.36 -22.81
C LYS A 139 -9.71 0.72 -21.40
N PHE A 140 -10.33 -0.20 -20.67
CA PHE A 140 -10.97 0.09 -19.39
C PHE A 140 -10.09 -0.23 -18.16
N ARG A 141 -9.11 -1.14 -18.27
CA ARG A 141 -8.29 -1.58 -17.14
C ARG A 141 -6.91 -0.92 -17.07
N LEU A 142 -6.36 -0.43 -18.18
CA LEU A 142 -5.00 0.11 -18.21
C LEU A 142 -4.99 1.62 -18.01
N GLY A 143 -5.38 2.42 -18.99
CA GLY A 143 -5.65 3.85 -18.82
C GLY A 143 -4.47 4.76 -18.44
N THR A 144 -3.26 4.24 -18.31
CA THR A 144 -2.07 5.10 -18.16
C THR A 144 -1.57 5.46 -19.55
N LEU A 145 -1.38 6.75 -19.81
CA LEU A 145 -0.75 7.20 -21.05
C LEU A 145 0.74 6.86 -21.02
N PRO A 146 1.35 6.53 -22.18
CA PRO A 146 2.79 6.36 -22.29
C PRO A 146 3.55 7.56 -21.68
N PRO A 147 4.64 7.32 -20.93
CA PRO A 147 5.44 8.39 -20.33
C PRO A 147 5.86 9.45 -21.33
N SER A 148 5.77 10.72 -20.92
CA SER A 148 6.27 11.82 -21.74
C SER A 148 7.80 11.76 -21.86
N PRO A 149 8.38 12.24 -22.98
CA PRO A 149 9.84 12.31 -23.12
C PRO A 149 10.51 13.07 -21.97
N MET A 150 9.84 14.11 -21.46
CA MET A 150 10.30 14.90 -20.31
C MET A 150 10.38 14.06 -19.02
N LEU A 151 9.42 13.16 -18.79
CA LEU A 151 9.44 12.26 -17.63
C LEU A 151 10.56 11.21 -17.76
N LEU A 152 10.77 10.69 -18.98
CA LEU A 152 11.84 9.74 -19.31
C LEU A 152 13.24 10.36 -19.31
N SER A 153 13.36 11.69 -19.41
CA SER A 153 14.63 12.41 -19.37
C SER A 153 14.95 13.02 -18.00
N MET A 154 14.10 12.81 -16.98
CA MET A 154 14.41 13.21 -15.61
C MET A 154 15.66 12.48 -15.12
N ASN A 155 16.54 13.22 -14.44
CA ASN A 155 17.71 12.65 -13.78
C ASN A 155 17.27 11.59 -12.76
N GLU A 156 17.94 10.45 -12.82
CA GLU A 156 17.75 9.37 -11.87
C GLU A 156 18.38 9.75 -10.51
N MET A 157 17.60 9.57 -9.46
CA MET A 157 18.08 9.68 -8.08
C MET A 157 18.46 8.30 -7.58
N THR A 158 19.62 8.22 -6.93
CA THR A 158 20.08 7.04 -6.19
C THR A 158 19.82 7.23 -4.70
N ALA A 159 19.58 6.14 -4.01
CA ALA A 159 19.45 6.13 -2.56
C ALA A 159 20.81 6.42 -1.91
N SER A 160 20.79 7.05 -0.73
CA SER A 160 22.01 7.42 0.01
C SER A 160 22.71 6.24 0.70
N LEU A 161 22.20 5.00 0.54
CA LEU A 161 22.82 3.82 1.13
C LEU A 161 24.14 3.47 0.44
N PRO A 162 25.16 3.05 1.22
CA PRO A 162 26.40 2.51 0.68
C PRO A 162 26.11 1.41 -0.35
N ALA A 163 26.92 1.36 -1.41
CA ALA A 163 26.81 0.30 -2.42
C ALA A 163 26.95 -1.11 -1.84
N THR A 164 27.54 -1.24 -0.65
CA THR A 164 27.80 -2.47 0.10
C THR A 164 26.72 -2.83 1.13
N ALA A 165 25.59 -2.11 1.18
CA ALA A 165 24.50 -2.48 2.08
C ALA A 165 23.86 -3.80 1.62
N ASP A 166 23.97 -4.84 2.44
CA ASP A 166 23.34 -6.14 2.17
C ASP A 166 21.81 -5.98 2.15
N LEU A 167 21.23 -6.11 0.95
CA LEU A 167 19.78 -6.09 0.77
C LEU A 167 19.21 -7.48 1.09
N PRO A 168 18.12 -7.58 1.88
CA PRO A 168 17.55 -8.87 2.23
C PRO A 168 16.99 -9.60 1.00
N GLU A 169 17.02 -10.93 1.02
CA GLU A 169 16.47 -11.75 -0.08
C GLU A 169 14.96 -11.55 -0.27
N PHE A 170 14.26 -11.16 0.80
CA PHE A 170 12.82 -10.94 0.85
C PHE A 170 12.48 -9.67 1.64
N PHE A 171 11.58 -8.85 1.10
CA PHE A 171 11.09 -7.65 1.77
C PHE A 171 9.66 -7.36 1.34
N VAL A 172 8.81 -6.99 2.30
CA VAL A 172 7.44 -6.50 2.04
C VAL A 172 7.19 -5.27 2.90
N ALA A 173 6.77 -4.17 2.28
CA ALA A 173 6.54 -2.91 2.96
C ALA A 173 5.52 -3.03 4.11
N SER A 174 4.49 -3.86 3.96
CA SER A 174 3.46 -4.06 5.00
C SER A 174 3.99 -4.76 6.25
N TYR A 175 5.06 -5.55 6.15
CA TYR A 175 5.69 -6.17 7.31
C TYR A 175 6.57 -5.16 8.06
N LYS A 176 7.22 -4.25 7.34
CA LYS A 176 8.03 -3.19 7.95
C LYS A 176 7.18 -2.06 8.55
N TRP A 177 6.08 -1.70 7.89
CA TRP A 177 5.19 -0.61 8.30
C TRP A 177 3.73 -1.08 8.40
N PRO A 178 3.41 -1.93 9.39
CA PRO A 178 2.07 -2.48 9.54
C PRO A 178 1.03 -1.38 9.77
N GLY A 179 -0.07 -1.44 9.00
CA GLY A 179 -1.15 -0.45 9.07
C GLY A 179 -0.87 0.88 8.36
N TRP A 180 0.32 1.08 7.78
CA TRP A 180 0.66 2.30 7.02
C TRP A 180 0.72 2.08 5.51
N THR A 181 0.65 0.83 5.07
CA THR A 181 0.57 0.45 3.66
C THR A 181 -0.85 0.00 3.31
N HIS A 182 -1.48 0.67 2.37
CA HIS A 182 -2.86 0.39 1.99
C HIS A 182 -2.92 -0.70 0.92
N GLY A 183 -3.92 -1.58 1.03
CA GLY A 183 -4.16 -2.65 0.07
C GLY A 183 -4.68 -2.16 -1.30
N PRO A 184 -4.77 -3.07 -2.29
CA PRO A 184 -5.29 -2.79 -3.62
C PRO A 184 -6.73 -2.28 -3.56
N LEU A 185 -7.03 -1.28 -4.38
CA LEU A 185 -8.39 -0.80 -4.65
C LEU A 185 -8.84 -1.31 -6.02
N ASP A 186 -10.12 -1.14 -6.34
CA ASP A 186 -10.69 -1.53 -7.63
C ASP A 186 -11.12 -0.31 -8.45
N GLN A 187 -10.45 -0.10 -9.59
CA GLN A 187 -10.79 0.95 -10.55
C GLN A 187 -12.04 0.63 -11.39
N LYS A 188 -12.55 -0.60 -11.35
CA LYS A 188 -13.67 -1.07 -12.17
C LYS A 188 -13.40 -0.78 -13.66
N ASN A 189 -14.43 -0.42 -14.42
CA ASN A 189 -14.28 -0.10 -15.85
C ASN A 189 -13.95 1.38 -16.10
N CYS A 190 -13.12 1.96 -15.22
CA CYS A 190 -12.56 3.29 -15.37
C CYS A 190 -11.07 3.14 -15.62
N ALA A 191 -10.59 3.63 -16.77
CA ALA A 191 -9.20 3.56 -17.21
C ALA A 191 -8.32 4.51 -16.39
N ALA A 192 -8.08 4.16 -15.13
CA ALA A 192 -7.57 5.07 -14.11
C ALA A 192 -6.41 4.53 -13.28
N SER A 193 -5.68 3.51 -13.77
CA SER A 193 -4.50 3.01 -13.04
C SER A 193 -3.50 4.11 -12.69
N TRP A 194 -3.36 5.12 -13.56
CA TRP A 194 -2.56 6.33 -13.33
C TRP A 194 -2.94 7.06 -12.03
N ALA A 195 -4.23 7.15 -11.71
CA ALA A 195 -4.72 7.84 -10.52
C ALA A 195 -4.64 6.95 -9.28
N PHE A 196 -4.99 5.67 -9.44
CA PHE A 196 -4.99 4.70 -8.34
C PHE A 196 -3.59 4.42 -7.81
N SER A 197 -2.63 4.14 -8.70
CA SER A 197 -1.23 3.92 -8.31
C SER A 197 -0.61 5.18 -7.69
N THR A 198 -0.83 6.36 -8.27
CA THR A 198 -0.34 7.64 -7.73
C THR A 198 -0.87 7.90 -6.32
N ALA A 199 -2.20 7.82 -6.13
CA ALA A 199 -2.83 8.05 -4.84
C ALA A 199 -2.39 7.03 -3.79
N SER A 200 -2.26 5.75 -4.19
CA SER A 200 -1.86 4.68 -3.28
C SER A 200 -0.41 4.82 -2.80
N VAL A 201 0.53 5.12 -3.71
CA VAL A 201 1.94 5.37 -3.36
C VAL A 201 2.05 6.58 -2.44
N ALA A 202 1.36 7.67 -2.78
CA ALA A 202 1.35 8.87 -1.96
C ALA A 202 0.79 8.65 -0.56
N ALA A 203 -0.32 7.90 -0.43
CA ALA A 203 -0.93 7.57 0.86
C ALA A 203 0.05 6.82 1.76
N ASP A 204 0.68 5.78 1.23
CA ASP A 204 1.62 4.94 1.99
C ASP A 204 2.84 5.75 2.43
N ARG A 205 3.40 6.56 1.52
CA ARG A 205 4.58 7.38 1.85
C ARG A 205 4.27 8.48 2.85
N ILE A 206 3.10 9.12 2.75
CA ILE A 206 2.67 10.11 3.75
C ILE A 206 2.53 9.44 5.12
N ALA A 207 1.94 8.23 5.19
CA ALA A 207 1.83 7.49 6.44
C ALA A 207 3.19 7.12 7.03
N ILE A 208 4.09 6.58 6.21
CA ILE A 208 5.44 6.18 6.62
C ILE A 208 6.25 7.39 7.10
N GLN A 209 6.29 8.46 6.31
CA GLN A 209 7.12 9.64 6.60
C GLN A 209 6.57 10.48 7.74
N SER A 210 5.24 10.49 7.93
CA SER A 210 4.60 11.10 9.10
C SER A 210 4.65 10.23 10.36
N LYS A 211 5.34 9.08 10.32
CA LYS A 211 5.44 8.11 11.42
C LYS A 211 4.05 7.71 11.97
N GLY A 212 3.09 7.51 11.07
CA GLY A 212 1.73 7.11 11.43
C GLY A 212 0.79 8.23 11.87
N ARG A 213 1.21 9.51 11.84
CA ARG A 213 0.32 10.64 12.12
C ARG A 213 -0.79 10.80 11.08
N TYR A 214 -0.49 10.44 9.83
CA TYR A 214 -1.43 10.51 8.70
C TYR A 214 -1.56 9.17 7.99
N THR A 215 -2.52 8.35 8.39
CA THR A 215 -2.75 7.01 7.81
C THR A 215 -3.93 6.96 6.85
N ALA A 216 -4.40 8.10 6.35
CA ALA A 216 -5.55 8.11 5.45
C ALA A 216 -5.16 7.59 4.05
N ASN A 217 -5.90 6.60 3.55
CA ASN A 217 -5.84 6.26 2.13
C ASN A 217 -6.30 7.47 1.29
N LEU A 218 -5.56 7.84 0.25
CA LEU A 218 -5.91 8.99 -0.59
C LEU A 218 -6.92 8.61 -1.66
N SER A 219 -7.80 9.55 -2.02
CA SER A 219 -8.88 9.33 -2.98
C SER A 219 -8.37 9.37 -4.43
N PRO A 220 -8.41 8.25 -5.19
CA PRO A 220 -8.19 8.29 -6.63
C PRO A 220 -9.32 9.06 -7.35
N GLN A 221 -10.56 9.01 -6.85
CA GLN A 221 -11.70 9.67 -7.48
C GLN A 221 -11.55 11.20 -7.54
N ASN A 222 -11.15 11.83 -6.43
CA ASN A 222 -10.80 13.24 -6.39
C ASN A 222 -9.76 13.60 -7.46
N LEU A 223 -8.72 12.77 -7.62
CA LEU A 223 -7.71 12.98 -8.65
C LEU A 223 -8.31 12.84 -10.06
N ILE A 224 -9.12 11.80 -10.32
CA ILE A 224 -9.80 11.56 -11.60
C ILE A 224 -10.72 12.73 -11.97
N SER A 225 -11.56 13.18 -11.04
CA SER A 225 -12.57 14.23 -11.28
C SER A 225 -11.98 15.64 -11.34
N CYS A 226 -10.84 15.89 -10.67
CA CYS A 226 -10.32 17.25 -10.50
C CYS A 226 -8.97 17.52 -11.19
N CYS A 227 -8.23 16.49 -11.59
CA CYS A 227 -7.00 16.65 -12.36
C CYS A 227 -7.33 17.06 -13.80
N ALA A 228 -7.01 18.32 -14.12
CA ALA A 228 -7.08 18.92 -15.46
C ALA A 228 -8.45 18.80 -16.18
N LYS A 229 -9.39 19.69 -15.82
CA LYS A 229 -10.56 20.14 -16.62
C LYS A 229 -11.00 19.16 -17.74
N ASN A 230 -11.57 18.02 -17.36
CA ASN A 230 -12.43 17.16 -18.18
C ASN A 230 -11.87 16.56 -19.48
N ARG A 231 -10.55 16.42 -19.70
CA ARG A 231 -10.11 15.84 -21.00
C ARG A 231 -10.07 14.33 -21.04
N HIS A 232 -9.72 13.64 -19.93
CA HIS A 232 -9.53 12.19 -19.99
C HIS A 232 -9.98 11.36 -18.77
N GLY A 233 -10.35 11.94 -17.62
CA GLY A 233 -11.03 11.26 -16.49
C GLY A 233 -10.87 9.73 -16.38
N CYS A 234 -11.94 8.99 -16.69
CA CYS A 234 -11.98 7.52 -16.72
C CYS A 234 -11.60 6.87 -18.06
N ASN A 235 -11.05 7.65 -18.99
CA ASN A 235 -10.62 7.18 -20.32
C ASN A 235 -9.10 7.04 -20.41
N SER A 236 -8.34 7.89 -19.70
CA SER A 236 -6.89 7.78 -19.55
C SER A 236 -6.34 8.89 -18.65
N GLY A 237 -5.06 8.81 -18.28
CA GLY A 237 -4.36 9.90 -17.65
C GLY A 237 -2.85 9.71 -17.59
N SER A 238 -2.17 10.81 -17.26
CA SER A 238 -0.72 10.88 -17.26
C SER A 238 -0.19 11.00 -15.84
N ILE A 239 0.79 10.17 -15.48
CA ILE A 239 1.32 10.14 -14.11
C ILE A 239 2.11 11.41 -13.76
N ASP A 240 2.75 12.07 -14.73
CA ASP A 240 3.43 13.36 -14.51
C ASP A 240 2.46 14.45 -14.03
N ARG A 241 1.29 14.55 -14.67
CA ARG A 241 0.20 15.45 -14.29
C ARG A 241 -0.40 15.05 -12.96
N ALA A 242 -0.51 13.75 -12.69
CA ALA A 242 -1.04 13.23 -11.44
C ALA A 242 -0.17 13.66 -10.25
N TRP A 243 1.14 13.43 -10.33
CA TRP A 243 2.09 13.87 -9.30
C TRP A 243 2.17 15.39 -9.20
N TRP A 244 2.13 16.11 -10.33
CA TRP A 244 2.11 17.57 -10.30
C TRP A 244 0.84 18.13 -9.65
N TYR A 245 -0.31 17.49 -9.90
CA TYR A 245 -1.57 17.80 -9.22
C TYR A 245 -1.45 17.54 -7.73
N LEU A 246 -0.94 16.38 -7.31
CA LEU A 246 -0.77 16.06 -5.90
C LEU A 246 0.16 17.04 -5.19
N ARG A 247 1.27 17.43 -5.82
CA ARG A 247 2.16 18.48 -5.30
C ARG A 247 1.44 19.82 -5.17
N LYS A 248 0.82 20.29 -6.27
CA LYS A 248 0.31 21.66 -6.35
C LYS A 248 -1.02 21.81 -5.65
N ARG A 249 -1.93 20.85 -5.78
CA ARG A 249 -3.35 20.90 -5.38
C ARG A 249 -3.64 19.96 -4.21
N GLY A 250 -2.92 18.86 -4.10
CA GLY A 250 -3.16 17.83 -3.10
C GLY A 250 -4.44 17.03 -3.34
N LEU A 251 -4.63 15.99 -2.54
CA LEU A 251 -5.81 15.13 -2.55
C LEU A 251 -6.46 15.05 -1.18
N VAL A 252 -7.75 14.73 -1.14
CA VAL A 252 -8.44 14.31 0.09
C VAL A 252 -8.35 12.80 0.30
N SER A 253 -8.78 12.33 1.47
CA SER A 253 -8.89 10.91 1.76
C SER A 253 -9.95 10.21 0.89
N HIS A 254 -9.77 8.92 0.67
CA HIS A 254 -10.77 8.03 0.06
C HIS A 254 -12.10 8.04 0.82
N ALA A 255 -12.05 8.14 2.16
CA ALA A 255 -13.24 8.29 2.99
C ALA A 255 -14.00 9.58 2.69
N CYS A 256 -13.31 10.68 2.36
CA CYS A 256 -13.93 11.97 2.02
C CYS A 256 -14.48 12.02 0.59
N TYR A 257 -13.79 11.40 -0.37
CA TYR A 257 -14.21 11.37 -1.77
C TYR A 257 -14.16 9.91 -2.27
N PRO A 258 -15.14 9.09 -1.89
CA PRO A 258 -15.17 7.67 -2.24
C PRO A 258 -15.34 7.48 -3.75
N LEU A 259 -15.06 6.26 -4.22
CA LEU A 259 -15.31 5.86 -5.61
C LEU A 259 -16.82 5.89 -5.87
N PHE A 260 -17.26 6.80 -6.74
CA PHE A 260 -18.67 6.89 -7.11
C PHE A 260 -19.04 5.78 -8.10
N LYS A 261 -20.20 5.15 -7.88
CA LYS A 261 -20.70 4.04 -8.70
C LYS A 261 -21.16 4.46 -10.11
N ASP A 262 -21.40 5.75 -10.35
CA ASP A 262 -22.02 6.19 -11.60
C ASP A 262 -20.98 6.44 -12.69
N GLN A 263 -20.47 5.35 -13.26
CA GLN A 263 -19.67 5.38 -14.49
C GLN A 263 -20.48 5.84 -15.72
N ASN A 264 -21.81 5.96 -15.60
CA ASN A 264 -22.69 6.55 -16.62
C ASN A 264 -22.81 8.08 -16.53
N ALA A 265 -22.28 8.72 -15.48
CA ALA A 265 -22.22 10.17 -15.42
C ALA A 265 -21.03 10.65 -16.27
N THR A 266 -21.29 10.87 -17.55
CA THR A 266 -20.38 11.47 -18.54
C THR A 266 -19.88 12.88 -18.17
N ASN A 267 -20.31 13.42 -17.02
CA ASN A 267 -19.85 14.66 -16.41
C ASN A 267 -19.93 14.61 -14.87
N SER A 268 -19.22 13.67 -14.21
CA SER A 268 -18.92 13.84 -12.78
C SER A 268 -17.82 14.90 -12.59
N GLY A 269 -18.22 16.16 -12.78
CA GLY A 269 -17.34 17.31 -12.56
C GLY A 269 -16.70 17.28 -11.16
N CYS A 270 -15.58 17.97 -11.01
CA CYS A 270 -14.88 18.07 -9.74
C CYS A 270 -15.79 18.60 -8.62
N ALA A 271 -16.28 17.71 -7.75
CA ALA A 271 -17.17 18.08 -6.65
C ALA A 271 -16.44 18.87 -5.55
N MET A 272 -15.15 18.59 -5.37
CA MET A 272 -14.30 19.25 -4.37
C MET A 272 -12.90 19.49 -4.93
N ALA A 273 -12.54 20.77 -5.05
CA ALA A 273 -11.19 21.20 -5.38
C ALA A 273 -10.47 21.68 -4.11
N SER A 274 -9.22 22.12 -4.26
CA SER A 274 -8.48 22.80 -3.21
C SER A 274 -8.17 24.25 -3.58
N ARG A 275 -8.08 25.13 -2.57
CA ARG A 275 -7.63 26.52 -2.67
C ARG A 275 -6.36 26.73 -1.85
N SER A 276 -5.49 27.62 -2.32
CA SER A 276 -4.25 27.99 -1.63
C SER A 276 -4.57 28.98 -0.51
N ASP A 277 -3.91 28.85 0.63
CA ASP A 277 -3.94 29.82 1.73
C ASP A 277 -2.91 30.96 1.57
N GLY A 278 -2.11 30.93 0.51
CA GLY A 278 -1.02 31.88 0.26
C GLY A 278 0.29 31.57 1.00
N ARG A 279 0.31 30.60 1.91
CA ARG A 279 1.48 30.15 2.69
C ARG A 279 1.93 28.73 2.33
N GLY A 280 1.40 28.20 1.24
CA GLY A 280 1.75 26.88 0.71
C GLY A 280 0.90 25.73 1.25
N LYS A 281 0.00 25.98 2.23
CA LYS A 281 -1.02 24.99 2.61
C LYS A 281 -2.24 25.13 1.71
N ARG A 282 -3.07 24.09 1.71
CA ARG A 282 -4.30 24.07 0.93
C ARG A 282 -5.47 23.58 1.74
N HIS A 283 -6.62 24.17 1.45
CA HIS A 283 -7.88 23.82 2.07
C HIS A 283 -8.87 23.37 1.00
N ALA A 284 -9.71 22.41 1.35
CA ALA A 284 -10.81 21.99 0.50
C ALA A 284 -11.79 23.16 0.27
N THR A 285 -12.30 23.28 -0.95
CA THR A 285 -13.26 24.34 -1.30
C THR A 285 -14.66 24.09 -0.78
N LYS A 286 -14.97 22.84 -0.45
CA LYS A 286 -16.29 22.35 -0.04
C LYS A 286 -16.11 21.20 0.97
N PRO A 287 -17.13 20.85 1.78
CA PRO A 287 -17.16 19.61 2.56
C PRO A 287 -17.08 18.37 1.67
N CYS A 288 -16.81 17.22 2.28
CA CYS A 288 -16.79 15.93 1.60
C CYS A 288 -18.08 15.70 0.80
N PRO A 289 -17.99 15.20 -0.45
CA PRO A 289 -19.16 14.84 -1.25
C PRO A 289 -20.07 13.79 -0.61
N ASN A 290 -19.58 13.03 0.38
CA ASN A 290 -20.39 12.16 1.21
C ASN A 290 -20.67 12.80 2.57
N ASN A 291 -21.71 12.31 3.25
CA ASN A 291 -22.18 12.81 4.54
C ASN A 291 -21.54 12.11 5.76
N VAL A 292 -20.62 11.15 5.55
CA VAL A 292 -20.04 10.33 6.62
C VAL A 292 -18.73 10.93 7.12
N GLU A 293 -17.82 11.27 6.20
CA GLU A 293 -16.52 11.84 6.53
C GLU A 293 -16.63 13.36 6.68
N LYS A 294 -16.20 13.86 7.84
CA LYS A 294 -16.18 15.30 8.13
C LYS A 294 -14.83 15.93 7.80
N SER A 295 -13.76 15.14 7.84
CA SER A 295 -12.40 15.59 7.56
C SER A 295 -12.19 15.76 6.06
N ASN A 296 -12.08 17.02 5.63
CA ASN A 296 -11.74 17.39 4.25
C ASN A 296 -10.26 17.81 4.12
N ARG A 297 -9.37 17.20 4.92
CA ARG A 297 -7.93 17.51 4.91
C ARG A 297 -7.34 17.26 3.52
N ILE A 298 -6.52 18.20 3.08
CA ILE A 298 -5.73 18.10 1.84
C ILE A 298 -4.34 17.58 2.17
N TYR A 299 -3.93 16.53 1.46
CA TYR A 299 -2.63 15.88 1.53
C TYR A 299 -1.81 16.25 0.30
N GLN A 300 -0.56 16.68 0.49
CA GLN A 300 0.34 17.10 -0.57
C GLN A 300 1.65 16.31 -0.51
N CYS A 301 2.36 16.30 -1.63
CA CYS A 301 3.70 15.73 -1.74
C CYS A 301 4.71 16.77 -2.26
N SER A 302 5.99 16.48 -2.08
CA SER A 302 7.11 17.13 -2.75
C SER A 302 6.98 17.02 -4.28
N PRO A 303 7.83 17.73 -5.04
CA PRO A 303 8.05 17.36 -6.44
C PRO A 303 8.35 15.85 -6.58
N PRO A 304 7.78 15.18 -7.59
CA PRO A 304 8.15 13.80 -7.88
C PRO A 304 9.59 13.74 -8.39
N TYR A 305 10.25 12.62 -8.15
CA TYR A 305 11.57 12.31 -8.67
C TYR A 305 11.58 10.92 -9.28
N ARG A 306 12.50 10.70 -10.22
CA ARG A 306 12.72 9.41 -10.85
C ARG A 306 13.76 8.65 -10.03
N VAL A 307 13.40 7.45 -9.60
CA VAL A 307 14.34 6.51 -8.97
C VAL A 307 15.13 5.83 -10.08
N SER A 308 16.40 5.52 -9.82
CA SER A 308 17.21 4.80 -10.80
C SER A 308 16.56 3.48 -11.22
N SER A 309 16.73 3.12 -12.49
CA SER A 309 16.23 1.87 -13.07
C SER A 309 17.01 0.62 -12.61
N SER A 310 18.07 0.80 -11.82
CA SER A 310 18.83 -0.28 -11.20
C SER A 310 18.00 -1.06 -10.17
N GLU A 311 17.99 -2.40 -10.26
CA GLU A 311 17.35 -3.32 -9.31
C GLU A 311 17.65 -2.93 -7.85
N ALA A 312 18.93 -2.70 -7.54
CA ALA A 312 19.37 -2.40 -6.18
C ALA A 312 18.86 -1.04 -5.68
N GLU A 313 18.78 -0.03 -6.54
CA GLU A 313 18.33 1.31 -6.16
C GLU A 313 16.82 1.35 -5.93
N ILE A 314 16.04 0.60 -6.73
CA ILE A 314 14.61 0.40 -6.50
C ILE A 314 14.37 -0.31 -5.16
N MET A 315 15.14 -1.36 -4.86
CA MET A 315 15.06 -2.07 -3.58
C MET A 315 15.37 -1.14 -2.40
N LYS A 316 16.47 -0.38 -2.46
CA LYS A 316 16.86 0.59 -1.43
C LYS A 316 15.76 1.62 -1.19
N GLU A 317 15.21 2.19 -2.26
CA GLU A 317 14.16 3.20 -2.17
C GLU A 317 12.89 2.65 -1.49
N ILE A 318 12.44 1.46 -1.89
CA ILE A 318 11.29 0.79 -1.27
C ILE A 318 11.57 0.49 0.21
N MET A 319 12.78 0.00 0.52
CA MET A 319 13.17 -0.36 1.89
C MET A 319 13.24 0.84 2.82
N GLN A 320 13.71 1.99 2.34
CA GLN A 320 13.92 3.18 3.17
C GLN A 320 12.67 4.05 3.26
N ASN A 321 12.01 4.27 2.13
CA ASN A 321 11.04 5.35 1.96
C ASN A 321 9.62 4.85 1.65
N GLY A 322 9.45 3.53 1.50
CA GLY A 322 8.17 2.89 1.23
C GLY A 322 7.88 2.70 -0.26
N PRO A 323 6.68 2.18 -0.59
CA PRO A 323 6.29 1.79 -1.94
C PRO A 323 6.56 2.86 -3.02
N VAL A 324 6.80 2.43 -4.25
CA VAL A 324 7.06 3.30 -5.41
C VAL A 324 6.05 3.03 -6.53
N GLN A 325 5.85 4.01 -7.41
CA GLN A 325 5.03 3.82 -8.61
C GLN A 325 5.91 3.26 -9.73
N ALA A 326 5.47 2.17 -10.36
CA ALA A 326 6.10 1.63 -11.56
C ALA A 326 5.11 1.66 -12.72
N ILE A 327 5.65 1.69 -13.94
CA ILE A 327 4.89 1.50 -15.17
C ILE A 327 5.31 0.20 -15.80
N MET A 328 4.34 -0.53 -16.34
CA MET A 328 4.59 -1.74 -17.12
C MET A 328 3.77 -1.75 -18.41
N LYS A 329 4.24 -2.54 -19.37
CA LYS A 329 3.52 -2.95 -20.56
C LYS A 329 2.72 -4.22 -20.23
N VAL A 330 1.40 -4.14 -20.32
CA VAL A 330 0.50 -5.27 -20.09
C VAL A 330 0.22 -6.00 -21.38
N HIS A 331 0.33 -7.32 -21.34
CA HIS A 331 0.02 -8.23 -22.44
C HIS A 331 -1.31 -8.95 -22.18
N GLU A 332 -1.82 -9.66 -23.20
CA GLU A 332 -3.12 -10.37 -23.13
C GLU A 332 -3.17 -11.47 -22.06
N ASP A 333 -2.04 -12.15 -21.87
CA ASP A 333 -1.88 -13.24 -20.90
C ASP A 333 -1.97 -12.74 -19.45
N PHE A 334 -1.54 -11.51 -19.17
CA PHE A 334 -1.57 -10.90 -17.84
C PHE A 334 -2.99 -10.73 -17.28
N PHE A 335 -4.02 -10.55 -18.12
CA PHE A 335 -5.41 -10.51 -17.66
C PHE A 335 -5.83 -11.79 -16.94
N HIS A 336 -5.18 -12.90 -17.27
CA HIS A 336 -5.46 -14.21 -16.72
C HIS A 336 -4.55 -14.57 -15.54
N TYR A 337 -3.58 -13.73 -15.17
CA TYR A 337 -2.66 -14.03 -14.07
C TYR A 337 -3.41 -14.36 -12.77
N LYS A 338 -3.09 -15.51 -12.16
CA LYS A 338 -3.62 -15.93 -10.86
C LYS A 338 -2.56 -15.94 -9.76
N THR A 339 -1.46 -16.67 -9.97
CA THR A 339 -0.41 -16.83 -8.96
C THR A 339 0.92 -17.22 -9.61
N GLY A 340 2.03 -17.03 -8.90
CA GLY A 340 3.39 -17.34 -9.35
C GLY A 340 4.13 -16.11 -9.88
N ILE A 341 5.32 -16.30 -10.45
CA ILE A 341 6.14 -15.20 -10.98
C ILE A 341 5.76 -14.98 -12.45
N TYR A 342 5.05 -13.88 -12.72
CA TYR A 342 4.63 -13.50 -14.06
C TYR A 342 5.85 -13.24 -14.96
N ARG A 343 5.75 -13.79 -16.17
CA ARG A 343 6.62 -13.54 -17.32
C ARG A 343 5.75 -13.65 -18.56
N HIS A 344 5.82 -12.68 -19.44
CA HIS A 344 5.03 -12.71 -20.66
C HIS A 344 5.40 -13.92 -21.52
N VAL A 345 4.40 -14.69 -21.94
CA VAL A 345 4.55 -15.81 -22.87
C VAL A 345 4.13 -15.33 -24.25
N THR A 346 5.09 -15.23 -25.17
CA THR A 346 4.84 -14.74 -26.53
C THR A 346 3.94 -15.71 -27.29
N SER A 347 2.77 -15.23 -27.72
CA SER A 347 1.93 -15.93 -28.69
C SER A 347 2.50 -15.74 -30.10
N THR A 348 2.41 -16.74 -30.96
CA THR A 348 2.92 -16.73 -32.35
C THR A 348 2.24 -15.72 -33.28
N ASN A 349 1.21 -15.03 -32.78
CA ASN A 349 0.48 -14.02 -33.52
C ASN A 349 1.12 -12.67 -33.25
N ASN A 350 1.67 -12.04 -34.30
CA ASN A 350 2.20 -10.68 -34.26
C ASN A 350 1.24 -9.76 -33.48
N GLU A 351 1.69 -9.20 -32.36
CA GLU A 351 0.91 -8.20 -31.62
C GLU A 351 0.49 -7.12 -32.61
N SER A 352 -0.83 -6.94 -32.78
CA SER A 352 -1.33 -5.89 -33.65
C SER A 352 -0.78 -4.56 -33.12
N GLU A 353 -0.02 -3.83 -33.96
CA GLU A 353 0.47 -2.48 -33.67
C GLU A 353 -0.64 -1.55 -33.14
N LYS A 354 -1.90 -1.87 -33.46
CA LYS A 354 -3.12 -1.24 -32.94
C LYS A 354 -3.14 -1.10 -31.41
N PHE A 355 -2.63 -2.09 -30.66
CA PHE A 355 -2.76 -2.12 -29.19
C PHE A 355 -1.57 -1.54 -28.44
N GLN A 356 -0.44 -1.29 -29.11
CA GLN A 356 0.79 -0.80 -28.45
C GLN A 356 0.58 0.48 -27.62
N LYS A 357 -0.33 1.35 -28.06
CA LYS A 357 -0.66 2.61 -27.36
C LYS A 357 -1.54 2.43 -26.12
N LEU A 358 -2.21 1.28 -25.97
CA LEU A 358 -3.14 1.01 -24.86
C LEU A 358 -2.53 0.13 -23.76
N GLN A 359 -1.41 -0.53 -24.03
CA GLN A 359 -0.79 -1.52 -23.13
C GLN A 359 -0.11 -0.91 -21.89
N THR A 360 -0.02 0.42 -21.76
CA THR A 360 0.67 1.05 -20.63
C THR A 360 -0.20 1.05 -19.36
N HIS A 361 0.32 0.52 -18.27
CA HIS A 361 -0.36 0.40 -16.98
C HIS A 361 0.54 0.85 -15.83
N ALA A 362 -0.03 1.48 -14.80
CA ALA A 362 0.72 1.94 -13.64
C ALA A 362 0.31 1.16 -12.38
N VAL A 363 1.30 0.66 -11.65
CA VAL A 363 1.15 -0.18 -10.47
C VAL A 363 1.97 0.36 -9.30
N LYS A 364 1.74 -0.17 -8.10
CA LYS A 364 2.53 0.17 -6.91
C LYS A 364 3.46 -1.00 -6.56
N LEU A 365 4.77 -0.80 -6.61
CA LEU A 365 5.73 -1.80 -6.11
C LEU A 365 5.84 -1.69 -4.59
N THR A 366 5.68 -2.83 -3.91
CA THR A 366 5.55 -2.90 -2.44
C THR A 366 6.61 -3.78 -1.79
N GLY A 367 7.38 -4.54 -2.56
CA GLY A 367 8.37 -5.45 -2.04
C GLY A 367 9.01 -6.32 -3.10
N TRP A 368 9.81 -7.28 -2.67
CA TRP A 368 10.47 -8.26 -3.53
C TRP A 368 10.71 -9.56 -2.77
N GLY A 369 11.09 -10.58 -3.53
CA GLY A 369 11.56 -11.83 -2.96
C GLY A 369 12.47 -12.58 -3.91
N THR A 370 12.91 -13.74 -3.44
CA THR A 370 13.63 -14.74 -4.21
C THR A 370 13.07 -16.11 -3.86
N LEU A 371 12.67 -16.89 -4.86
CA LEU A 371 12.26 -18.28 -4.71
C LEU A 371 13.35 -19.20 -5.28
N ARG A 372 13.46 -20.42 -4.76
CA ARG A 372 14.25 -21.48 -5.39
C ARG A 372 13.33 -22.22 -6.35
N GLY A 373 13.60 -22.10 -7.65
CA GLY A 373 12.87 -22.83 -8.69
C GLY A 373 13.21 -24.32 -8.71
N ALA A 374 12.48 -25.09 -9.51
CA ALA A 374 12.56 -26.56 -9.59
C ALA A 374 13.97 -27.13 -9.90
N GLN A 375 14.84 -26.32 -10.51
CA GLN A 375 16.22 -26.70 -10.86
C GLN A 375 17.27 -26.16 -9.87
N GLY A 376 16.84 -25.67 -8.69
CA GLY A 376 17.70 -24.99 -7.73
C GLY A 376 18.09 -23.57 -8.12
N ARG A 377 17.59 -23.06 -9.25
CA ARG A 377 17.86 -21.70 -9.72
C ARG A 377 17.10 -20.68 -8.87
N LYS A 378 17.78 -19.64 -8.39
CA LYS A 378 17.14 -18.53 -7.68
C LYS A 378 16.35 -17.68 -8.68
N GLU A 379 15.03 -17.58 -8.49
CA GLU A 379 14.15 -16.71 -9.25
C GLU A 379 13.75 -15.51 -8.41
N LYS A 380 14.15 -14.34 -8.89
CA LYS A 380 13.89 -13.06 -8.26
C LYS A 380 12.55 -12.50 -8.74
N PHE A 381 11.77 -11.90 -7.86
CA PHE A 381 10.51 -11.25 -8.25
C PHE A 381 10.28 -9.95 -7.48
N TRP A 382 9.51 -9.05 -8.10
CA TRP A 382 8.88 -7.91 -7.43
C TRP A 382 7.48 -8.29 -6.95
N ILE A 383 7.01 -7.63 -5.90
CA ILE A 383 5.63 -7.72 -5.40
C ILE A 383 4.94 -6.40 -5.70
N ALA A 384 3.92 -6.44 -6.55
CA ALA A 384 3.20 -5.26 -7.03
C ALA A 384 1.73 -5.34 -6.64
N ALA A 385 1.17 -4.22 -6.19
CA ALA A 385 -0.27 -4.05 -5.98
C ALA A 385 -0.90 -3.52 -7.27
N ASN A 386 -1.92 -4.24 -7.75
CA ASN A 386 -2.72 -3.84 -8.90
C ASN A 386 -3.88 -2.91 -8.47
N SER A 387 -4.67 -2.44 -9.41
CA SER A 387 -5.87 -1.62 -9.20
C SER A 387 -7.15 -2.29 -9.74
N TRP A 388 -7.18 -3.63 -9.82
CA TRP A 388 -8.33 -4.41 -10.33
C TRP A 388 -9.09 -5.17 -9.23
N GLY A 389 -8.96 -4.71 -7.99
CA GLY A 389 -9.61 -5.30 -6.83
C GLY A 389 -8.95 -6.58 -6.31
N LYS A 390 -9.40 -6.99 -5.13
CA LYS A 390 -8.86 -8.13 -4.39
C LYS A 390 -9.19 -9.49 -5.01
N SER A 391 -10.23 -9.56 -5.84
CA SER A 391 -10.65 -10.78 -6.54
C SER A 391 -9.66 -11.23 -7.62
N TRP A 392 -8.77 -10.35 -8.08
CA TRP A 392 -7.81 -10.62 -9.14
C TRP A 392 -6.44 -11.00 -8.58
N GLY A 393 -5.73 -11.92 -9.25
CA GLY A 393 -4.39 -12.35 -8.86
C GLY A 393 -4.31 -12.87 -7.43
N GLU A 394 -3.26 -12.44 -6.72
CA GLU A 394 -2.95 -12.83 -5.35
C GLU A 394 -3.54 -11.80 -4.38
N ASN A 395 -4.86 -11.83 -4.20
CA ASN A 395 -5.60 -10.85 -3.37
C ASN A 395 -5.42 -9.38 -3.84
N GLY A 396 -5.40 -9.18 -5.16
CA GLY A 396 -5.15 -7.89 -5.82
C GLY A 396 -3.66 -7.56 -6.03
N TYR A 397 -2.76 -8.46 -5.63
CA TYR A 397 -1.32 -8.36 -5.89
C TYR A 397 -0.91 -9.31 -7.01
N PHE A 398 0.30 -9.08 -7.52
CA PHE A 398 0.98 -10.02 -8.40
C PHE A 398 2.48 -10.00 -8.16
N ARG A 399 3.12 -11.09 -8.55
CA ARG A 399 4.57 -11.21 -8.59
C ARG A 399 5.03 -11.21 -10.03
N ILE A 400 6.07 -10.44 -10.33
CA ILE A 400 6.64 -10.30 -11.69
C ILE A 400 8.16 -10.47 -11.63
N LEU A 401 8.73 -11.08 -12.67
CA LEU A 401 10.15 -11.35 -12.77
C LEU A 401 11.00 -10.07 -12.59
N ARG A 402 12.02 -10.16 -11.74
CA ARG A 402 12.87 -9.03 -11.32
C ARG A 402 14.30 -9.18 -11.83
N GLY A 403 14.93 -8.05 -12.16
CA GLY A 403 16.32 -7.95 -12.60
C GLY A 403 16.52 -8.07 -14.11
N VAL A 404 15.43 -8.14 -14.88
CA VAL A 404 15.45 -8.27 -16.35
C VAL A 404 14.51 -7.27 -17.04
N ASN A 405 13.96 -6.30 -16.30
CA ASN A 405 12.98 -5.34 -16.78
C ASN A 405 11.78 -5.99 -17.50
N GLU A 406 11.26 -7.10 -16.92
CA GLU A 406 10.10 -7.81 -17.46
C GLU A 406 8.92 -6.86 -17.64
N SER A 407 8.30 -6.87 -18.82
CA SER A 407 7.20 -5.96 -19.16
C SER A 407 7.51 -4.48 -18.88
N ASP A 408 8.77 -4.04 -19.04
CA ASP A 408 9.20 -2.66 -18.77
C ASP A 408 9.03 -2.18 -17.30
N ILE A 409 8.79 -3.09 -16.34
CA ILE A 409 8.43 -2.74 -14.95
C ILE A 409 9.50 -1.94 -14.19
N GLU A 410 10.78 -2.05 -14.57
CA GLU A 410 11.92 -1.39 -13.91
C GLU A 410 12.34 -0.08 -14.62
N LYS A 411 11.77 0.19 -15.80
CA LYS A 411 12.19 1.26 -16.72
C LYS A 411 11.91 2.67 -16.18
N LEU A 412 10.76 2.85 -15.55
CA LEU A 412 10.33 4.13 -15.00
C LEU A 412 9.68 3.96 -13.64
N ILE A 413 10.45 4.35 -12.61
CA ILE A 413 10.04 4.30 -11.22
C ILE A 413 9.94 5.73 -10.70
N ILE A 414 8.76 6.09 -10.21
CA ILE A 414 8.47 7.44 -9.70
C ILE A 414 8.15 7.36 -8.20
N ALA A 415 8.69 8.32 -7.48
CA ALA A 415 8.50 8.49 -6.05
C ALA A 415 8.35 9.97 -5.68
N ALA A 416 7.82 10.24 -4.50
CA ALA A 416 7.74 11.57 -3.91
C ALA A 416 7.78 11.48 -2.38
N TRP A 417 8.08 12.59 -1.72
CA TRP A 417 7.98 12.72 -0.27
C TRP A 417 6.62 13.31 0.12
N GLY A 418 6.01 12.84 1.19
CA GLY A 418 4.87 13.49 1.83
C GLY A 418 5.26 14.87 2.36
N GLN A 419 4.44 15.88 2.08
CA GLN A 419 4.66 17.21 2.63
C GLN A 419 4.04 17.29 4.02
N LEU A 420 4.89 17.19 5.05
CA LEU A 420 4.51 17.41 6.45
C LEU A 420 4.58 18.91 6.75
N THR A 421 3.61 19.47 7.48
CA THR A 421 3.68 20.90 7.86
C THR A 421 4.40 21.05 9.20
N SER A 422 5.08 22.17 9.46
CA SER A 422 5.87 22.37 10.69
C SER A 422 5.06 22.30 12.00
N SER A 423 3.72 22.43 11.94
CA SER A 423 2.82 22.14 13.07
C SER A 423 2.62 20.63 13.32
N ASP A 424 3.29 19.78 12.54
CA ASP A 424 3.21 18.33 12.54
C ASP A 424 4.54 17.65 12.92
N GLU A 425 5.57 18.41 13.27
CA GLU A 425 6.75 17.89 13.98
C GLU A 425 6.40 17.69 15.47
N PRO A 426 6.86 16.57 16.09
CA PRO A 426 6.51 16.20 17.46
C PRO A 426 7.04 17.16 18.53
#